data_AF-A0A7C7C3T0-F1
#
_entry.id   AF-A0A7C7C3T0-F1
#
_cell.length_a   1.000
_cell.length_b   1.000
_cell.length_c   1.000
_cell.angle_alpha   90.00
_cell.angle_beta   90.00
_cell.angle_gamma   90.00
#
_symmetry.space_group_name_H-M   'P 1'
#
loop_
_entity.id
_entity.type
_entity.pdbx_description
1 polymer ?
#
loop_
_entity_poly.entity_id
_entity_poly.type
_entity_poly.pdbx_seq_one_letter_code
_entity_poly.pdbx_strand_id
1 'polypeptide(L)'
;MSDDCKRVKTKAAIDIKDLPKEVQKKIAALPEAEADILGIAAADGDQFDAPNLMILPNERLIKKGNASIRFGKDRTTNRFTGFGGKGQSHCAAIDIVAGTRGWCAKKRNKKNEETVVNPDFKLDSARVYISQKADVDTYFGLVKGAVGNTSFEAPRSTVALKADTVRLIARENIKLVTRTDSFNSQGGELSNSLKKSYGINLIAMNDDEGLQSMVKGENLVECLEGIIQMITNLATIVENKLQYDQDFFRAVQTHTHMTAFYGSESAPDFKRTMMAGVECAVNETLNCLVPQMLDAPLDTAGVINDYLSNGGGAKSKKYILSLYNKAN
;
A
#
# COMPACT_ATOMS: atom_id res chain seq x y z
N MET A 1 -2.36 2.32 31.26
CA MET A 1 -2.72 3.70 30.90
C MET A 1 -3.27 4.34 32.16
N SER A 2 -2.69 5.45 32.63
CA SER A 2 -3.23 6.18 33.78
C SER A 2 -4.61 6.73 33.43
N ASP A 3 -5.53 6.75 34.41
CA ASP A 3 -6.91 7.26 34.30
C ASP A 3 -7.03 8.74 33.88
N ASP A 4 -5.90 9.44 33.72
CA ASP A 4 -5.83 10.87 33.43
C ASP A 4 -5.96 11.24 31.95
N CYS A 5 -6.01 10.27 31.02
CA CYS A 5 -6.20 10.57 29.60
C CYS A 5 -7.37 9.77 28.98
N LYS A 6 -8.61 10.27 29.18
CA LYS A 6 -9.82 9.79 28.46
C LYS A 6 -10.05 10.61 27.19
N ARG A 7 -10.13 9.92 26.05
CA ARG A 7 -10.23 10.53 24.70
C ARG A 7 -11.52 11.32 24.57
N VAL A 8 -11.42 12.64 24.47
CA VAL A 8 -12.58 13.51 24.17
C VAL A 8 -12.86 13.45 22.67
N LYS A 9 -14.13 13.32 22.28
CA LYS A 9 -14.55 13.26 20.86
C LYS A 9 -14.12 14.54 20.13
N THR A 10 -13.31 14.38 19.09
CA THR A 10 -13.12 15.25 17.90
C THR A 10 -13.63 16.69 18.05
N LYS A 11 -12.95 17.48 18.85
CA LYS A 11 -12.95 18.94 18.80
C LYS A 11 -11.51 19.40 18.75
N ALA A 12 -11.24 20.55 18.12
CA ALA A 12 -9.96 21.23 18.29
C ALA A 12 -9.69 21.32 19.80
N ALA A 13 -8.48 20.93 20.23
CA ALA A 13 -8.11 20.95 21.64
C ALA A 13 -7.93 22.41 22.10
N ILE A 14 -9.04 23.10 22.32
CA ILE A 14 -9.07 24.35 23.06
C ILE A 14 -9.46 23.95 24.49
N ASP A 15 -8.51 23.44 25.26
CA ASP A 15 -8.77 23.09 26.66
C ASP A 15 -8.64 24.33 27.54
N ILE A 16 -9.72 25.12 27.60
CA ILE A 16 -9.78 26.35 28.40
C ILE A 16 -9.64 26.02 29.90
N LYS A 17 -9.88 24.78 30.32
CA LYS A 17 -9.90 24.37 31.74
C LYS A 17 -8.51 24.32 32.37
N ASP A 18 -7.47 24.09 31.56
CA ASP A 18 -6.09 24.01 32.01
C ASP A 18 -5.39 25.38 32.09
N LEU A 19 -6.06 26.46 31.65
CA LEU A 19 -5.57 27.83 31.77
C LEU A 19 -5.57 28.30 33.24
N PRO A 20 -4.59 29.12 33.66
CA PRO A 20 -4.62 29.78 34.97
C PRO A 20 -5.90 30.58 35.15
N LYS A 21 -6.47 30.57 36.36
CA LYS A 21 -7.73 31.28 36.68
C LYS A 21 -7.70 32.77 36.31
N GLU A 22 -6.53 33.39 36.33
CA GLU A 22 -6.34 34.79 35.92
C GLU A 22 -6.46 34.99 34.41
N VAL A 23 -5.94 34.05 33.62
CA VAL A 23 -6.01 34.08 32.16
C VAL A 23 -7.42 33.72 31.69
N GLN A 24 -8.08 32.76 32.36
CA GLN A 24 -9.50 32.46 32.15
C GLN A 24 -10.39 33.68 32.35
N LYS A 25 -10.12 34.48 33.40
CA LYS A 25 -10.84 35.74 33.66
C LYS A 25 -10.59 36.79 32.57
N LYS A 26 -9.37 36.89 32.04
CA LYS A 26 -9.03 37.80 30.94
C LYS A 26 -9.73 37.40 29.64
N ILE A 27 -9.76 36.10 29.32
CA ILE A 27 -10.43 35.57 28.13
C ILE A 27 -11.95 35.75 28.23
N ALA A 28 -12.55 35.49 29.40
CA ALA A 28 -13.98 35.67 29.62
C ALA A 28 -14.44 37.14 29.57
N ALA A 29 -13.52 38.09 29.71
CA ALA A 29 -13.80 39.53 29.66
C ALA A 29 -13.71 40.12 28.25
N LEU A 30 -13.26 39.35 27.25
CA LEU A 30 -13.10 39.77 25.87
C LEU A 30 -14.34 39.37 25.03
N PRO A 31 -14.76 40.18 24.04
CA PRO A 31 -15.84 39.81 23.12
C PRO A 31 -15.46 38.57 22.28
N GLU A 32 -16.43 37.68 21.97
CA GLU A 32 -16.21 36.38 21.29
C GLU A 32 -15.35 36.49 20.02
N ALA A 33 -15.54 37.54 19.22
CA ALA A 33 -14.78 37.77 17.99
C ALA A 33 -13.29 38.08 18.26
N GLU A 34 -12.94 38.74 19.37
CA GLU A 34 -11.55 39.00 19.74
C GLU A 34 -10.89 37.76 20.36
N ALA A 35 -11.66 36.90 21.05
CA ALA A 35 -11.17 35.64 21.59
C ALA A 35 -10.77 34.64 20.50
N ASP A 36 -11.50 34.59 19.38
CA ASP A 36 -11.14 33.78 18.20
C ASP A 36 -9.92 34.34 17.43
N ILE A 37 -9.74 35.68 17.43
CA ILE A 37 -8.61 36.37 16.78
C ILE A 37 -7.34 36.34 17.65
N LEU A 38 -7.47 36.14 18.97
CA LEU A 38 -6.37 36.00 19.93
C LEU A 38 -5.63 34.65 19.84
N GLY A 39 -5.60 34.03 18.67
CA GLY A 39 -4.38 33.37 18.21
C GLY A 39 -3.26 34.41 18.12
N ILE A 40 -2.75 34.85 19.27
CA ILE A 40 -1.79 35.94 19.45
C ILE A 40 -0.71 35.79 18.38
N ALA A 41 -0.74 36.65 17.35
CA ALA A 41 -0.03 36.55 16.08
C ALA A 41 1.39 35.96 16.16
N ALA A 42 1.51 34.63 16.22
CA ALA A 42 2.75 33.89 16.49
C ALA A 42 3.58 34.41 17.70
N ALA A 43 3.00 35.21 18.59
CA ALA A 43 3.68 35.67 19.79
C ALA A 43 3.70 34.51 20.80
N ASP A 44 4.83 34.32 21.47
CA ASP A 44 5.04 33.28 22.47
C ASP A 44 4.11 33.55 23.67
N GLY A 45 2.84 33.15 23.55
CA GLY A 45 1.91 33.06 24.67
C GLY A 45 2.43 32.06 25.70
N ASP A 46 1.91 32.15 26.92
CA ASP A 46 2.27 31.23 27.99
C ASP A 46 2.07 29.77 27.51
N GLN A 47 3.15 28.98 27.52
CA GLN A 47 3.20 27.63 26.97
C GLN A 47 2.48 26.62 27.88
N PHE A 48 1.14 26.65 27.92
CA PHE A 48 0.34 25.80 28.81
C PHE A 48 0.34 24.32 28.41
N ASP A 49 0.48 24.03 27.12
CA ASP A 49 0.38 22.68 26.54
C ASP A 49 1.75 22.03 26.26
N ALA A 50 2.81 22.49 26.94
CA ALA A 50 4.17 22.05 26.69
C ALA A 50 4.79 21.38 27.93
N PRO A 51 4.65 20.05 28.10
CA PRO A 51 5.25 19.34 29.23
C PRO A 51 6.77 19.44 29.23
N ASN A 52 7.40 19.39 30.41
CA ASN A 52 8.86 19.41 30.51
C ASN A 52 9.40 18.02 30.14
N LEU A 53 10.29 17.97 29.14
CA LEU A 53 10.89 16.72 28.72
C LEU A 53 11.97 16.30 29.71
N MET A 54 12.00 15.02 30.08
CA MET A 54 13.12 14.46 30.84
C MET A 54 14.37 14.41 29.95
N ILE A 55 15.39 15.20 30.31
CA ILE A 55 16.68 15.26 29.61
C ILE A 55 17.71 14.42 30.37
N LEU A 56 18.51 13.64 29.66
CA LEU A 56 19.66 12.97 30.25
C LEU A 56 20.94 13.83 30.14
N PRO A 57 21.95 13.64 31.01
CA PRO A 57 23.18 14.43 30.98
C PRO A 57 23.93 14.40 29.64
N ASN A 58 23.76 13.32 28.87
CA ASN A 58 24.39 13.11 27.57
C ASN A 58 23.53 13.61 26.39
N GLU A 59 22.43 14.30 26.65
CA GLU A 59 21.50 14.78 25.63
C GLU A 59 21.45 16.30 25.57
N ARG A 60 21.26 16.81 24.36
CA ARG A 60 21.02 18.23 24.12
C ARG A 60 19.61 18.40 23.59
N LEU A 61 18.80 19.16 24.31
CA LEU A 61 17.44 19.51 23.91
C LEU A 61 17.39 20.96 23.45
N ILE A 62 16.85 21.18 22.26
CA ILE A 62 16.42 22.50 21.78
C ILE A 62 14.90 22.48 21.76
N LYS A 63 14.24 23.32 22.56
CA LYS A 63 12.78 23.32 22.72
C LYS A 63 12.23 24.74 22.58
N LYS A 64 11.12 24.87 21.86
CA LYS A 64 10.27 26.07 21.82
C LYS A 64 8.81 25.64 21.82
N GLY A 65 8.05 26.01 22.85
CA GLY A 65 6.68 25.51 23.03
C GLY A 65 6.65 23.99 23.15
N ASN A 66 5.68 23.36 22.48
CA ASN A 66 5.59 21.89 22.41
C ASN A 66 6.34 21.29 21.19
N ALA A 67 7.21 22.08 20.55
CA ALA A 67 8.13 21.62 19.51
C ALA A 67 9.53 21.44 20.10
N SER A 68 10.19 20.32 19.77
CA SER A 68 11.51 20.01 20.30
C SER A 68 12.36 19.20 19.34
N ILE A 69 13.68 19.43 19.42
CA ILE A 69 14.72 18.66 18.76
C ILE A 69 15.65 18.15 19.87
N ARG A 70 15.79 16.83 19.95
CA ARG A 70 16.68 16.16 20.90
C ARG A 70 17.82 15.48 20.16
N PHE A 71 19.04 15.84 20.54
CA PHE A 71 20.25 15.13 20.16
C PHE A 71 20.66 14.23 21.32
N GLY A 72 20.95 12.96 21.03
CA GLY A 72 21.29 12.02 22.09
C GLY A 72 21.63 10.63 21.57
N LYS A 73 21.40 9.66 22.44
CA LYS A 73 21.43 8.25 22.08
C LYS A 73 20.02 7.72 21.87
N ASP A 74 19.93 6.63 21.12
CA ASP A 74 18.69 5.92 20.83
C ASP A 74 17.93 5.56 22.12
N ARG A 75 16.74 6.16 22.30
CA ARG A 75 15.82 5.89 23.41
C ARG A 75 14.38 6.10 22.98
N THR A 76 13.49 5.24 23.45
CA THR A 76 12.09 5.25 23.02
C THR A 76 11.14 5.84 24.06
N THR A 77 11.30 5.40 25.30
CA THR A 77 10.43 5.78 26.41
C THR A 77 11.27 6.26 27.58
N ASN A 78 11.82 5.34 28.38
CA ASN A 78 12.56 5.67 29.58
C ASN A 78 14.08 5.69 29.34
N ARG A 79 14.84 6.17 30.34
CA ARG A 79 16.33 6.20 30.36
C ARG A 79 16.98 4.85 30.04
N PHE A 80 16.33 3.73 30.35
CA PHE A 80 16.86 2.37 30.16
C PHE A 80 16.41 1.71 28.85
N THR A 81 15.66 2.42 28.01
CA THR A 81 15.08 1.87 26.78
C THR A 81 15.87 2.28 25.53
N GLY A 82 15.64 1.57 24.43
CA GLY A 82 16.44 1.71 23.22
C GLY A 82 17.86 1.13 23.35
N PHE A 83 18.64 1.26 22.29
CA PHE A 83 20.03 0.79 22.27
C PHE A 83 20.95 1.70 23.10
N GLY A 84 20.62 2.98 23.21
CA GLY A 84 21.32 3.94 24.06
C GLY A 84 21.18 3.65 25.54
N GLY A 85 19.98 3.28 25.99
CA GLY A 85 19.73 2.89 27.39
C GLY A 85 20.39 1.58 27.78
N LYS A 86 20.61 0.67 26.81
CA LYS A 86 21.35 -0.60 26.99
C LYS A 86 22.88 -0.43 26.93
N GLY A 87 23.39 0.79 26.73
CA GLY A 87 24.82 1.07 26.72
C GLY A 87 25.58 0.61 25.47
N GLN A 88 24.89 0.31 24.37
CA GLN A 88 25.56 -0.09 23.14
C GLN A 88 26.31 1.08 22.48
N SER A 89 27.34 0.76 21.70
CA SER A 89 28.04 1.73 20.84
C SER A 89 27.25 2.05 19.57
N HIS A 90 27.61 3.14 18.89
CA HIS A 90 27.03 3.55 17.59
C HIS A 90 25.50 3.71 17.58
N CYS A 91 24.96 4.26 18.65
CA CYS A 91 23.53 4.47 18.87
C CYS A 91 23.16 5.97 18.87
N ALA A 92 23.85 6.79 18.10
CA ALA A 92 23.51 8.21 17.98
C ALA A 92 22.12 8.37 17.36
N ALA A 93 21.30 9.24 17.94
CA ALA A 93 19.93 9.50 17.49
C ALA A 93 19.59 11.00 17.55
N ILE A 94 18.75 11.40 16.60
CA ILE A 94 18.12 12.72 16.52
C ILE A 94 16.61 12.49 16.52
N ASP A 95 15.94 13.13 17.45
CA ASP A 95 14.49 13.02 17.63
C ASP A 95 13.85 14.41 17.49
N ILE A 96 13.07 14.59 16.42
CA ILE A 96 12.35 15.83 16.13
C ILE A 96 10.86 15.57 16.37
N VAL A 97 10.28 16.30 17.33
CA VAL A 97 8.88 16.10 17.75
C VAL A 97 8.15 17.43 17.77
N ALA A 98 6.99 17.46 17.13
CA ALA A 98 5.99 18.51 17.26
C ALA A 98 4.75 17.92 17.93
N GLY A 99 4.41 18.43 19.12
CA GLY A 99 3.30 17.91 19.91
C GLY A 99 3.71 16.72 20.79
N THR A 100 4.61 16.94 21.74
CA THR A 100 4.96 15.91 22.74
C THR A 100 3.71 15.56 23.56
N ARG A 101 3.43 14.27 23.72
CA ARG A 101 2.21 13.69 24.33
C ARG A 101 0.90 14.00 23.59
N GLY A 102 0.97 14.66 22.44
CA GLY A 102 -0.17 15.01 21.60
C GLY A 102 -1.32 15.63 22.39
N TRP A 103 -2.50 15.04 22.30
CA TRP A 103 -3.70 15.51 23.02
C TRP A 103 -3.64 15.33 24.56
N CYS A 104 -2.69 14.55 25.08
CA CYS A 104 -2.44 14.40 26.52
C CYS A 104 -1.39 15.40 27.03
N ALA A 105 -0.96 16.37 26.23
CA ALA A 105 0.06 17.34 26.62
C ALA A 105 -0.50 18.27 27.71
N LYS A 106 0.08 18.20 28.91
CA LYS A 106 -0.24 19.10 30.03
C LYS A 106 1.06 19.48 30.70
N LYS A 107 1.28 20.78 30.99
CA LYS A 107 2.47 21.26 31.70
C LYS A 107 2.42 21.00 33.21
N ARG A 108 1.23 20.91 33.78
CA ARG A 108 1.02 20.66 35.21
C ARG A 108 0.03 19.53 35.43
N ASN A 109 0.25 18.76 36.50
CA ASN A 109 -0.67 17.72 36.91
C ASN A 109 -1.85 18.33 37.69
N LYS A 110 -2.88 17.53 38.01
CA LYS A 110 -4.04 17.94 38.85
C LYS A 110 -3.64 18.55 40.21
N LYS A 111 -2.42 18.29 40.67
CA LYS A 111 -1.82 18.81 41.91
C LYS A 111 -0.99 20.10 41.72
N ASN A 112 -1.03 20.73 40.54
CA ASN A 112 -0.21 21.90 40.17
C ASN A 112 1.31 21.69 40.12
N GLU A 113 1.78 20.45 40.20
CA GLU A 113 3.20 20.09 40.02
C GLU A 113 3.58 20.07 38.53
N GLU A 114 4.78 20.53 38.18
CA GLU A 114 5.28 20.44 36.80
C GLU A 114 5.46 18.98 36.37
N THR A 115 4.84 18.62 35.24
CA THR A 115 4.92 17.27 34.69
C THR A 115 6.20 17.12 33.89
N VAL A 116 7.09 16.26 34.39
CA VAL A 116 8.24 15.78 33.63
C VAL A 116 7.82 14.53 32.88
N VAL A 117 7.89 14.59 31.56
CA VAL A 117 7.47 13.49 30.68
C VAL A 117 8.66 12.88 29.95
N ASN A 118 8.63 11.56 29.88
CA ASN A 118 9.47 10.81 28.97
C ASN A 118 8.89 10.87 27.53
N PRO A 119 9.75 10.82 26.49
CA PRO A 119 9.31 10.63 25.11
C PRO A 119 8.40 9.40 25.00
N ASP A 120 7.44 9.46 24.09
CA ASP A 120 6.49 8.37 23.90
C ASP A 120 6.11 8.26 22.43
N PHE A 121 6.69 7.27 21.75
CA PHE A 121 6.55 7.10 20.31
C PHE A 121 5.09 6.81 19.90
N LYS A 122 4.26 6.35 20.84
CA LYS A 122 2.84 6.06 20.59
C LYS A 122 1.97 7.30 20.79
N LEU A 123 2.19 8.09 21.84
CA LEU A 123 1.36 9.25 22.18
C LEU A 123 1.75 10.54 21.45
N ASP A 124 2.99 10.66 20.99
CA ASP A 124 3.44 11.86 20.30
C ASP A 124 2.74 12.02 18.93
N SER A 125 2.36 13.27 18.62
CA SER A 125 1.54 13.61 17.45
C SER A 125 2.30 13.49 16.14
N ALA A 126 3.32 14.34 15.93
CA ALA A 126 4.14 14.34 14.73
C ALA A 126 5.62 14.19 15.09
N ARG A 127 6.28 13.19 14.51
CA ARG A 127 7.63 12.77 14.87
C ARG A 127 8.44 12.38 13.63
N VAL A 128 9.66 12.89 13.57
CA VAL A 128 10.72 12.40 12.70
C VAL A 128 11.81 11.84 13.58
N TYR A 129 11.99 10.52 13.52
CA TYR A 129 12.99 9.82 14.31
C TYR A 129 14.14 9.35 13.41
N ILE A 130 15.36 9.75 13.74
CA ILE A 130 16.57 9.39 13.00
C ILE A 130 17.51 8.69 13.99
N SER A 131 17.91 7.47 13.69
CA SER A 131 18.84 6.71 14.55
C SER A 131 19.82 5.91 13.72
N GLN A 132 21.09 5.89 14.15
CA GLN A 132 22.12 5.05 13.55
C GLN A 132 21.86 3.55 13.79
N LYS A 133 21.20 3.22 14.91
CA LYS A 133 20.93 1.86 15.35
C LYS A 133 19.61 1.83 16.11
N ALA A 134 18.56 1.39 15.45
CA ALA A 134 17.22 1.30 16.00
C ALA A 134 16.52 0.00 15.61
N ASP A 135 15.51 -0.34 16.41
CA ASP A 135 14.54 -1.42 16.22
C ASP A 135 13.18 -0.74 16.03
N VAL A 136 12.99 -0.19 14.83
CA VAL A 136 11.86 0.71 14.54
C VAL A 136 10.53 -0.01 14.64
N ASP A 137 10.50 -1.29 14.28
CA ASP A 137 9.28 -2.08 14.23
C ASP A 137 8.73 -2.26 15.64
N THR A 138 9.59 -2.58 16.60
CA THR A 138 9.21 -2.66 18.02
C THR A 138 8.84 -1.28 18.58
N TYR A 139 9.49 -0.21 18.13
CA TYR A 139 9.29 1.14 18.69
C TYR A 139 7.92 1.72 18.32
N PHE A 140 7.46 1.45 17.10
CA PHE A 140 6.17 1.92 16.60
C PHE A 140 5.07 0.84 16.63
N GLY A 141 5.41 -0.41 16.93
CA GLY A 141 4.46 -1.54 16.94
C GLY A 141 4.04 -1.96 15.53
N LEU A 142 4.98 -1.96 14.59
CA LEU A 142 4.76 -2.34 13.20
C LEU A 142 4.74 -3.88 13.06
N VAL A 143 3.91 -4.38 12.15
CA VAL A 143 3.98 -5.78 11.72
C VAL A 143 5.27 -6.04 10.96
N LYS A 144 5.72 -7.29 10.96
CA LYS A 144 7.00 -7.67 10.38
C LYS A 144 6.98 -7.53 8.86
N GLY A 145 5.93 -8.03 8.21
CA GLY A 145 5.90 -8.13 6.75
C GLY A 145 7.07 -8.97 6.19
N ALA A 146 7.27 -8.92 4.87
CA ALA A 146 8.20 -9.80 4.17
C ALA A 146 9.69 -9.39 4.18
N VAL A 147 10.02 -8.09 4.22
CA VAL A 147 11.39 -7.58 4.05
C VAL A 147 11.65 -6.39 4.96
N GLY A 148 12.92 -6.09 5.22
CA GLY A 148 13.32 -4.86 5.94
C GLY A 148 13.15 -4.91 7.46
N ASN A 149 12.75 -6.04 8.01
CA ASN A 149 12.56 -6.26 9.45
C ASN A 149 13.78 -5.86 10.29
N THR A 150 13.49 -5.09 11.33
CA THR A 150 14.41 -4.72 12.39
C THR A 150 14.07 -5.50 13.65
N SER A 151 15.12 -5.89 14.37
CA SER A 151 14.99 -6.56 15.66
C SER A 151 16.15 -6.19 16.54
N PHE A 152 16.07 -6.57 17.81
CA PHE A 152 17.18 -6.37 18.74
C PHE A 152 18.51 -7.00 18.27
N GLU A 153 18.43 -8.15 17.60
CA GLU A 153 19.60 -8.87 17.06
C GLU A 153 20.10 -8.29 15.73
N ALA A 154 19.20 -7.70 14.95
CA ALA A 154 19.49 -7.15 13.64
C ALA A 154 19.06 -5.68 13.51
N PRO A 155 19.58 -4.77 14.35
CA PRO A 155 19.21 -3.36 14.28
C PRO A 155 19.74 -2.71 13.02
N ARG A 156 19.05 -1.66 12.57
CA ARG A 156 19.39 -0.92 11.35
C ARG A 156 19.41 0.57 11.61
N SER A 157 20.11 1.30 10.75
CA SER A 157 19.96 2.75 10.69
C SER A 157 18.60 3.07 10.10
N THR A 158 17.84 3.92 10.77
CA THR A 158 16.45 4.14 10.42
C THR A 158 16.09 5.62 10.48
N VAL A 159 15.31 6.04 9.50
CA VAL A 159 14.55 7.28 9.51
C VAL A 159 13.07 6.89 9.51
N ALA A 160 12.35 7.23 10.57
CA ALA A 160 10.93 6.94 10.72
C ALA A 160 10.12 8.23 10.76
N LEU A 161 9.02 8.27 10.01
CA LEU A 161 8.07 9.38 9.96
C LEU A 161 6.74 8.91 10.53
N LYS A 162 6.23 9.61 11.55
CA LYS A 162 4.92 9.35 12.14
C LYS A 162 4.13 10.66 12.25
N ALA A 163 2.91 10.65 11.75
CA ALA A 163 1.91 11.70 11.94
C ALA A 163 0.52 11.13 11.63
N ASP A 164 -0.56 11.86 11.95
CA ASP A 164 -1.92 11.48 11.54
C ASP A 164 -2.09 11.52 10.00
N THR A 165 -1.38 12.43 9.33
CA THR A 165 -1.32 12.50 7.87
C THR A 165 0.10 12.81 7.42
N VAL A 166 0.67 11.90 6.62
CA VAL A 166 1.98 12.08 5.98
C VAL A 166 1.77 12.29 4.49
N ARG A 167 2.29 13.38 3.94
CA ARG A 167 2.26 13.67 2.50
C ARG A 167 3.68 13.88 2.00
N LEU A 168 4.08 13.10 0.99
CA LEU A 168 5.33 13.30 0.26
C LEU A 168 5.00 14.06 -1.03
N ILE A 169 5.43 15.32 -1.14
CA ILE A 169 5.08 16.21 -2.25
C ILE A 169 6.38 16.64 -2.95
N ALA A 170 6.49 16.32 -4.24
CA ALA A 170 7.54 16.81 -5.12
C ALA A 170 6.92 17.52 -6.32
N ARG A 171 7.56 18.59 -6.82
CA ARG A 171 7.10 19.32 -8.01
C ARG A 171 7.40 18.57 -9.31
N GLU A 172 8.40 17.71 -9.29
CA GLU A 172 8.85 16.94 -10.47
C GLU A 172 8.68 15.44 -10.23
N ASN A 173 9.62 14.79 -9.55
CA ASN A 173 9.65 13.34 -9.42
C ASN A 173 9.95 12.88 -7.98
N ILE A 174 9.43 11.71 -7.60
CA ILE A 174 9.79 10.99 -6.37
C ILE A 174 10.41 9.64 -6.79
N LYS A 175 11.55 9.29 -6.22
CA LYS A 175 12.24 8.02 -6.49
C LYS A 175 12.46 7.24 -5.20
N LEU A 176 11.99 5.99 -5.15
CA LEU A 176 12.26 5.04 -4.08
C LEU A 176 13.23 3.99 -4.61
N VAL A 177 14.47 4.02 -4.13
CA VAL A 177 15.54 3.12 -4.57
C VAL A 177 16.03 2.31 -3.39
N THR A 178 16.09 1.00 -3.55
CA THR A 178 16.73 0.10 -2.59
C THR A 178 18.06 -0.38 -3.16
N ARG A 179 19.01 -0.73 -2.27
CA ARG A 179 20.31 -1.34 -2.62
C ARG A 179 21.19 -0.47 -3.55
N THR A 180 21.58 0.71 -3.07
CA THR A 180 22.63 1.52 -3.70
C THR A 180 24.04 1.06 -3.31
N ASP A 181 24.20 0.61 -2.06
CA ASP A 181 25.50 0.31 -1.46
C ASP A 181 25.68 -1.18 -1.14
N SER A 182 26.94 -1.61 -1.07
CA SER A 182 27.32 -3.01 -0.77
C SER A 182 27.37 -3.32 0.72
N PHE A 183 27.34 -2.31 1.59
CA PHE A 183 27.41 -2.47 3.04
C PHE A 183 26.31 -1.66 3.73
N ASN A 184 25.76 -2.20 4.81
CA ASN A 184 24.85 -1.45 5.67
C ASN A 184 25.62 -0.65 6.74
N SER A 185 24.92 0.24 7.44
CA SER A 185 25.46 1.10 8.51
C SER A 185 26.06 0.36 9.72
N GLN A 186 25.86 -0.96 9.81
CA GLN A 186 26.43 -1.83 10.85
C GLN A 186 27.60 -2.68 10.33
N GLY A 187 28.09 -2.42 9.11
CA GLY A 187 29.19 -3.16 8.48
C GLY A 187 28.79 -4.52 7.90
N GLY A 188 27.50 -4.84 7.88
CA GLY A 188 27.00 -6.07 7.27
C GLY A 188 27.01 -5.98 5.74
N GLU A 189 27.63 -6.95 5.09
CA GLU A 189 27.69 -7.04 3.64
C GLU A 189 26.32 -7.38 3.04
N LEU A 190 25.97 -6.70 1.95
CA LEU A 190 24.72 -6.80 1.19
C LEU A 190 24.91 -7.54 -0.15
N SER A 191 26.09 -8.11 -0.40
CA SER A 191 26.48 -8.75 -1.67
C SER A 191 25.69 -10.03 -1.97
N ASN A 192 25.24 -10.75 -0.95
CA ASN A 192 24.50 -12.00 -1.08
C ASN A 192 23.01 -11.78 -1.38
N SER A 193 22.71 -11.40 -2.63
CA SER A 193 21.35 -11.23 -3.15
C SER A 193 20.47 -12.50 -3.09
N LEU A 194 21.09 -13.68 -2.98
CA LEU A 194 20.40 -14.97 -2.99
C LEU A 194 19.93 -15.43 -1.59
N LYS A 195 20.45 -14.85 -0.51
CA LYS A 195 20.13 -15.27 0.88
C LYS A 195 19.20 -14.32 1.63
N LYS A 196 18.96 -13.11 1.13
CA LYS A 196 18.09 -12.12 1.77
C LYS A 196 17.19 -11.43 0.76
N SER A 197 15.90 -11.49 1.02
CA SER A 197 14.88 -10.74 0.29
C SER A 197 15.01 -9.26 0.65
N TYR A 198 15.47 -8.45 -0.30
CA TYR A 198 15.43 -6.99 -0.25
C TYR A 198 14.28 -6.53 -1.14
N GLY A 199 13.55 -5.50 -0.71
CA GLY A 199 12.41 -5.00 -1.47
C GLY A 199 11.74 -3.81 -0.80
N ILE A 200 10.57 -3.48 -1.30
CA ILE A 200 9.69 -2.44 -0.75
C ILE A 200 8.42 -3.13 -0.30
N ASN A 201 8.04 -2.93 0.96
CA ASN A 201 6.76 -3.37 1.49
C ASN A 201 5.79 -2.18 1.53
N LEU A 202 4.61 -2.36 0.95
CA LEU A 202 3.48 -1.42 1.06
C LEU A 202 2.40 -2.11 1.89
N ILE A 203 2.31 -1.76 3.18
CA ILE A 203 1.44 -2.42 4.15
C ILE A 203 0.32 -1.47 4.55
N ALA A 204 -0.92 -1.88 4.31
CA ALA A 204 -2.10 -1.15 4.76
C ALA A 204 -2.56 -1.69 6.12
N MET A 205 -3.16 -0.83 6.95
CA MET A 205 -3.80 -1.22 8.22
C MET A 205 -2.90 -1.94 9.23
N ASN A 206 -1.58 -1.89 9.07
CA ASN A 206 -0.63 -2.64 9.90
C ASN A 206 -0.97 -4.14 9.99
N ASP A 207 -1.34 -4.73 8.86
CA ASP A 207 -1.68 -6.14 8.70
C ASP A 207 -0.84 -6.72 7.54
N ASP A 208 -0.08 -7.78 7.80
CA ASP A 208 0.80 -8.43 6.82
C ASP A 208 0.18 -9.68 6.17
N GLU A 209 -1.07 -10.00 6.49
CA GLU A 209 -1.81 -11.07 5.83
C GLU A 209 -2.08 -10.72 4.36
N GLY A 210 -1.81 -11.69 3.47
CA GLY A 210 -2.12 -11.55 2.04
C GLY A 210 -1.21 -10.60 1.25
N LEU A 211 0.00 -10.29 1.73
CA LEU A 211 0.95 -9.43 1.00
C LEU A 211 1.29 -10.02 -0.38
N GLN A 212 0.99 -9.28 -1.44
CA GLN A 212 1.26 -9.68 -2.83
C GLN A 212 2.42 -8.88 -3.44
N SER A 213 3.14 -9.52 -4.37
CA SER A 213 4.22 -8.86 -5.11
C SER A 213 3.68 -7.88 -6.14
N MET A 214 4.46 -6.85 -6.45
CA MET A 214 4.13 -5.89 -7.50
C MET A 214 4.57 -6.41 -8.86
N VAL A 215 3.66 -6.41 -9.83
CA VAL A 215 3.94 -6.85 -11.21
C VAL A 215 4.38 -5.68 -12.08
N LYS A 216 5.27 -5.95 -13.05
CA LYS A 216 5.62 -4.96 -14.07
C LYS A 216 4.48 -4.87 -15.07
N GLY A 217 3.94 -3.66 -15.28
CA GLY A 217 2.79 -3.44 -16.17
C GLY A 217 2.99 -3.98 -17.59
N GLU A 218 4.11 -3.63 -18.24
CA GLU A 218 4.43 -4.11 -19.60
C GLU A 218 4.50 -5.64 -19.67
N ASN A 219 5.23 -6.28 -18.75
CA ASN A 219 5.32 -7.75 -18.71
C ASN A 219 3.96 -8.43 -18.47
N LEU A 220 3.07 -7.80 -17.70
CA LEU A 220 1.72 -8.32 -17.48
C LEU A 220 0.90 -8.21 -18.77
N VAL A 221 0.98 -7.07 -19.46
CA VAL A 221 0.29 -6.86 -20.74
C VAL A 221 0.78 -7.88 -21.78
N GLU A 222 2.10 -8.05 -21.94
CA GLU A 222 2.66 -9.06 -22.85
C GLU A 222 2.18 -10.49 -22.52
N CYS A 223 2.09 -10.82 -21.23
CA CYS A 223 1.57 -12.11 -20.78
C CYS A 223 0.09 -12.29 -21.16
N LEU A 224 -0.73 -11.25 -20.93
CA LEU A 224 -2.16 -11.28 -21.27
C LEU A 224 -2.39 -11.31 -22.78
N GLU A 225 -1.62 -10.56 -23.56
CA GLU A 225 -1.65 -10.63 -25.03
C GLU A 225 -1.27 -12.02 -25.53
N GLY A 226 -0.23 -12.63 -24.95
CA GLY A 226 0.15 -14.01 -25.25
C GLY A 226 -0.97 -15.01 -24.95
N ILE A 227 -1.66 -14.86 -23.81
CA ILE A 227 -2.83 -15.69 -23.45
C ILE A 227 -3.97 -15.50 -24.46
N ILE A 228 -4.27 -14.25 -24.84
CA ILE A 228 -5.32 -13.96 -25.82
C ILE A 228 -4.96 -14.57 -27.18
N GLN A 229 -3.72 -14.46 -27.62
CA GLN A 229 -3.25 -15.09 -28.85
C GLN A 229 -3.39 -16.62 -28.81
N MET A 230 -3.11 -17.25 -27.66
CA MET A 230 -3.33 -18.69 -27.48
C MET A 230 -4.82 -19.05 -27.59
N ILE A 231 -5.72 -18.24 -27.04
CA ILE A 231 -7.17 -18.44 -27.14
C ILE A 231 -7.63 -18.28 -28.61
N THR A 232 -7.16 -17.26 -29.32
CA THR A 232 -7.48 -17.06 -30.74
C THR A 232 -6.95 -18.20 -31.62
N ASN A 233 -5.75 -18.69 -31.34
CA ASN A 233 -5.19 -19.85 -32.04
C ASN A 233 -6.02 -21.11 -31.79
N LEU A 234 -6.46 -21.34 -30.55
CA LEU A 234 -7.35 -22.46 -30.20
C LEU A 234 -8.69 -22.34 -30.94
N ALA A 235 -9.28 -21.14 -30.97
CA ALA A 235 -10.48 -20.88 -31.74
C ALA A 235 -10.26 -21.18 -33.23
N THR A 236 -9.15 -20.78 -33.83
CA THR A 236 -8.87 -21.08 -35.24
C THR A 236 -8.76 -22.59 -35.50
N ILE A 237 -8.13 -23.36 -34.58
CA ILE A 237 -8.02 -24.81 -34.70
C ILE A 237 -9.40 -25.47 -34.64
N VAL A 238 -10.26 -25.05 -33.72
CA VAL A 238 -11.62 -25.58 -33.58
C VAL A 238 -12.46 -25.25 -34.81
N GLU A 239 -12.30 -24.05 -35.39
CA GLU A 239 -13.04 -23.63 -36.60
C GLU A 239 -12.67 -24.51 -37.80
N ASN A 240 -11.37 -24.76 -37.99
CA ASN A 240 -10.90 -25.68 -39.02
C ASN A 240 -11.47 -27.10 -38.82
N LYS A 241 -11.58 -27.56 -37.56
CA LYS A 241 -12.17 -28.87 -37.27
C LYS A 241 -13.66 -28.93 -37.64
N LEU A 242 -14.44 -27.91 -37.28
CA LEU A 242 -15.85 -27.81 -37.68
C LEU A 242 -16.00 -27.80 -39.20
N GLN A 243 -15.12 -27.08 -39.91
CA GLN A 243 -15.15 -27.04 -41.37
C GLN A 243 -14.93 -28.43 -41.98
N TYR A 244 -13.96 -29.20 -41.45
CA TYR A 244 -13.73 -30.58 -41.89
C TYR A 244 -14.91 -31.51 -41.58
N ASP A 245 -15.56 -31.33 -40.43
CA ASP A 245 -16.75 -32.10 -40.07
C ASP A 245 -17.93 -31.79 -41.00
N GLN A 246 -18.15 -30.52 -41.36
CA GLN A 246 -19.17 -30.13 -42.34
C GLN A 246 -18.92 -30.75 -43.72
N ASP A 247 -17.68 -30.71 -44.20
CA ASP A 247 -17.33 -31.29 -45.50
C ASP A 247 -17.48 -32.81 -45.48
N PHE A 248 -17.15 -33.46 -44.37
CA PHE A 248 -17.43 -34.88 -44.15
C PHE A 248 -18.93 -35.16 -44.17
N PHE A 249 -19.75 -34.39 -43.45
CA PHE A 249 -21.19 -34.57 -43.44
C PHE A 249 -21.83 -34.34 -44.81
N ARG A 250 -21.35 -33.37 -45.60
CA ARG A 250 -21.80 -33.18 -46.99
C ARG A 250 -21.48 -34.38 -47.85
N ALA A 251 -20.25 -34.90 -47.77
CA ALA A 251 -19.85 -36.08 -48.52
C ALA A 251 -20.70 -37.31 -48.15
N VAL A 252 -20.97 -37.51 -46.85
CA VAL A 252 -21.88 -38.55 -46.34
C VAL A 252 -23.33 -38.28 -46.72
N GLN A 253 -23.78 -37.03 -46.86
CA GLN A 253 -25.16 -36.77 -47.29
C GLN A 253 -25.39 -37.13 -48.76
N THR A 254 -24.38 -36.91 -49.61
CA THR A 254 -24.47 -37.18 -51.05
C THR A 254 -24.00 -38.57 -51.47
N HIS A 255 -23.48 -39.38 -50.54
CA HIS A 255 -22.98 -40.71 -50.89
C HIS A 255 -24.13 -41.64 -51.31
N THR A 256 -23.84 -42.57 -52.21
CA THR A 256 -24.75 -43.62 -52.64
C THR A 256 -24.16 -44.99 -52.29
N HIS A 257 -25.00 -46.00 -52.11
CA HIS A 257 -24.56 -47.40 -51.94
C HIS A 257 -24.80 -48.19 -53.22
N MET A 258 -23.84 -49.01 -53.63
CA MET A 258 -24.06 -49.97 -54.71
C MET A 258 -24.77 -51.20 -54.16
N THR A 259 -25.91 -51.57 -54.74
CA THR A 259 -26.67 -52.75 -54.28
C THR A 259 -26.14 -54.04 -54.91
N ALA A 260 -26.38 -55.17 -54.24
CA ALA A 260 -26.02 -56.49 -54.75
C ALA A 260 -26.81 -56.92 -56.01
N PHE A 261 -27.85 -56.19 -56.39
CA PHE A 261 -28.69 -56.51 -57.55
C PHE A 261 -28.29 -55.64 -58.75
N TYR A 262 -27.46 -56.22 -59.63
CA TYR A 262 -26.90 -55.58 -60.84
C TYR A 262 -26.06 -54.32 -60.62
N GLY A 263 -25.61 -54.03 -59.39
CA GLY A 263 -24.72 -52.89 -59.12
C GLY A 263 -25.39 -51.53 -59.30
N SER A 264 -26.71 -51.45 -59.21
CA SER A 264 -27.42 -50.18 -59.27
C SER A 264 -27.11 -49.31 -58.06
N GLU A 265 -26.97 -48.00 -58.29
CA GLU A 265 -26.84 -47.01 -57.23
C GLU A 265 -28.15 -46.91 -56.45
N SER A 266 -28.05 -46.98 -55.13
CA SER A 266 -29.15 -46.77 -54.20
C SER A 266 -28.84 -45.61 -53.27
N ALA A 267 -29.90 -44.89 -52.88
CA ALA A 267 -29.80 -43.80 -51.92
C ALA A 267 -29.33 -44.32 -50.55
N PRO A 268 -28.63 -43.49 -49.76
CA PRO A 268 -28.26 -43.82 -48.39
C PRO A 268 -29.50 -43.96 -47.50
N ASP A 269 -29.35 -44.58 -46.32
CA ASP A 269 -30.47 -44.76 -45.38
C ASP A 269 -31.08 -43.40 -44.98
N PHE A 270 -32.21 -43.10 -45.61
CA PHE A 270 -32.96 -41.87 -45.46
C PHE A 270 -33.59 -41.74 -44.06
N LYS A 271 -33.83 -42.87 -43.37
CA LYS A 271 -34.68 -42.91 -42.18
C LYS A 271 -33.93 -42.68 -40.88
N ARG A 272 -32.61 -42.92 -40.85
CA ARG A 272 -31.78 -42.74 -39.65
C ARG A 272 -30.59 -41.83 -39.88
N THR A 273 -29.78 -42.10 -40.90
CA THR A 273 -28.47 -41.47 -41.07
C THR A 273 -28.58 -40.07 -41.69
N MET A 274 -29.46 -39.90 -42.68
CA MET A 274 -29.61 -38.60 -43.36
C MET A 274 -30.27 -37.54 -42.46
N MET A 275 -31.36 -37.88 -41.76
CA MET A 275 -32.01 -36.94 -40.83
C MET A 275 -31.11 -36.58 -39.64
N ALA A 276 -30.43 -37.57 -39.05
CA ALA A 276 -29.49 -37.33 -37.95
C ALA A 276 -28.28 -36.49 -38.40
N GLY A 277 -27.77 -36.70 -39.62
CA GLY A 277 -26.67 -35.88 -40.17
C GLY A 277 -27.06 -34.43 -40.39
N VAL A 278 -28.27 -34.17 -40.90
CA VAL A 278 -28.80 -32.79 -41.06
C VAL A 278 -29.00 -32.14 -39.69
N GLU A 279 -29.58 -32.85 -38.72
CA GLU A 279 -29.77 -32.34 -37.35
C GLU A 279 -28.42 -32.03 -36.67
N CYS A 280 -27.42 -32.90 -36.82
CA CYS A 280 -26.08 -32.68 -36.26
C CYS A 280 -25.41 -31.47 -36.91
N ALA A 281 -25.46 -31.33 -38.23
CA ALA A 281 -24.88 -30.19 -38.94
C ALA A 281 -25.54 -28.85 -38.56
N VAL A 282 -26.87 -28.83 -38.38
CA VAL A 282 -27.60 -27.64 -37.90
C VAL A 282 -27.20 -27.30 -36.46
N ASN A 283 -27.14 -28.29 -35.58
CA ASN A 283 -26.75 -28.10 -34.19
C ASN A 283 -25.29 -27.64 -34.03
N GLU A 284 -24.37 -28.18 -34.82
CA GLU A 284 -22.96 -27.79 -34.85
C GLU A 284 -22.79 -26.36 -35.36
N THR A 285 -23.54 -25.99 -36.40
CA THR A 285 -23.51 -24.62 -36.94
C THR A 285 -24.02 -23.61 -35.91
N LEU A 286 -25.18 -23.87 -35.29
CA LEU A 286 -25.80 -22.91 -34.37
C LEU A 286 -25.08 -22.82 -33.02
N ASN A 287 -24.62 -23.95 -32.47
CA ASN A 287 -24.08 -23.97 -31.10
C ASN A 287 -22.56 -23.83 -31.04
N CYS A 288 -21.84 -24.14 -32.12
CA CYS A 288 -20.38 -24.11 -32.12
C CYS A 288 -19.84 -23.06 -33.09
N LEU A 289 -20.26 -23.05 -34.35
CA LEU A 289 -19.70 -22.15 -35.36
C LEU A 289 -20.08 -20.68 -35.14
N VAL A 290 -21.37 -20.39 -34.92
CA VAL A 290 -21.84 -19.01 -34.76
C VAL A 290 -21.18 -18.29 -33.56
N PRO A 291 -21.14 -18.88 -32.34
CA PRO A 291 -20.46 -18.24 -31.20
C PRO A 291 -18.96 -18.08 -31.42
N GLN A 292 -18.34 -19.02 -32.14
CA GLN A 292 -16.92 -19.00 -32.41
C GLN A 292 -16.52 -17.93 -33.44
N MET A 293 -17.34 -17.67 -34.45
CA MET A 293 -17.06 -16.67 -35.48
C MET A 293 -17.43 -15.25 -35.04
N LEU A 294 -18.46 -15.09 -34.20
CA LEU A 294 -18.94 -13.78 -33.79
C LEU A 294 -18.48 -13.41 -32.40
N ASP A 295 -18.83 -14.21 -31.40
CA ASP A 295 -18.71 -13.83 -29.99
C ASP A 295 -17.24 -13.84 -29.54
N ALA A 296 -16.49 -14.90 -29.84
CA ALA A 296 -15.10 -15.01 -29.40
C ALA A 296 -14.17 -13.89 -29.96
N PRO A 297 -14.23 -13.52 -31.25
CA PRO A 297 -13.44 -12.39 -31.77
C PRO A 297 -13.90 -11.04 -31.23
N LEU A 298 -15.22 -10.82 -31.06
CA LEU A 298 -15.76 -9.57 -30.51
C LEU A 298 -15.35 -9.40 -29.04
N ASP A 299 -15.45 -10.45 -28.23
CA ASP A 299 -15.09 -10.44 -26.82
C ASP A 299 -13.59 -10.24 -26.62
N THR A 300 -12.75 -10.94 -27.39
CA THR A 300 -11.29 -10.77 -27.32
C THR A 300 -10.86 -9.39 -27.80
N ALA A 301 -11.45 -8.87 -28.87
CA ALA A 301 -11.20 -7.51 -29.33
C ALA A 301 -11.68 -6.45 -28.31
N GLY A 302 -12.81 -6.70 -27.63
CA GLY A 302 -13.29 -5.88 -26.53
C GLY A 302 -12.32 -5.84 -25.36
N VAL A 303 -11.81 -7.01 -24.93
CA VAL A 303 -10.83 -7.10 -23.84
C VAL A 303 -9.52 -6.39 -24.20
N ILE A 304 -9.01 -6.61 -25.41
CA ILE A 304 -7.80 -5.93 -25.89
C ILE A 304 -8.06 -4.43 -25.91
N ASN A 305 -9.15 -3.96 -26.52
CA ASN A 305 -9.40 -2.54 -26.66
C ASN A 305 -9.68 -1.85 -25.33
N ASP A 306 -10.49 -2.43 -24.46
CA ASP A 306 -10.89 -1.79 -23.21
C ASP A 306 -9.79 -1.79 -22.16
N TYR A 307 -8.97 -2.86 -22.10
CA TYR A 307 -8.02 -3.07 -21.01
C TYR A 307 -6.54 -3.04 -21.41
N LEU A 308 -6.19 -3.36 -22.67
CA LEU A 308 -4.79 -3.50 -23.10
C LEU A 308 -4.33 -2.39 -24.06
N SER A 309 -5.15 -2.00 -25.04
CA SER A 309 -4.79 -1.10 -26.14
C SER A 309 -5.39 0.30 -26.02
N ASN A 310 -6.41 0.50 -25.18
CA ASN A 310 -6.98 1.83 -24.96
C ASN A 310 -5.91 2.77 -24.36
N GLY A 311 -5.37 3.64 -25.22
CA GLY A 311 -4.72 4.87 -24.80
C GLY A 311 -5.63 5.80 -23.97
N GLY A 312 -6.92 5.46 -23.83
CA GLY A 312 -7.93 6.11 -22.98
C GLY A 312 -8.10 5.50 -21.58
N GLY A 313 -7.83 4.20 -21.38
CA GLY A 313 -7.81 3.56 -20.05
C GLY A 313 -6.57 3.97 -19.25
N ALA A 314 -5.49 4.27 -19.97
CA ALA A 314 -4.26 4.89 -19.45
C ALA A 314 -4.34 6.44 -19.31
N LYS A 315 -5.47 7.09 -19.65
CA LYS A 315 -5.63 8.57 -19.61
C LYS A 315 -6.70 9.08 -18.62
N SER A 316 -7.23 8.26 -17.72
CA SER A 316 -8.01 8.78 -16.60
C SER A 316 -7.11 9.10 -15.40
N LYS A 317 -7.16 10.37 -14.96
CA LYS A 317 -6.13 11.11 -14.20
C LYS A 317 -5.91 10.72 -12.73
N LYS A 318 -6.15 9.47 -12.30
CA LYS A 318 -6.10 9.12 -10.86
C LYS A 318 -5.72 7.67 -10.50
N TYR A 319 -4.99 6.92 -11.34
CA TYR A 319 -4.75 5.50 -11.05
C TYR A 319 -3.28 5.08 -10.96
N ILE A 320 -3.08 4.07 -10.11
CA ILE A 320 -1.82 3.60 -9.51
C ILE A 320 -1.00 2.72 -10.47
N LEU A 321 -1.58 2.27 -11.58
CA LEU A 321 -0.97 1.39 -12.60
C LEU A 321 -1.09 1.99 -14.01
N SER A 322 -0.28 2.99 -14.36
CA SER A 322 -0.16 3.53 -15.74
C SER A 322 1.26 3.34 -16.27
N LEU A 323 1.46 3.46 -17.60
CA LEU A 323 2.77 3.38 -18.27
C LEU A 323 3.87 4.23 -17.59
N TYR A 324 3.48 5.34 -16.97
CA TYR A 324 4.40 6.30 -16.34
C TYR A 324 4.57 6.09 -14.82
N ASN A 325 3.76 5.22 -14.22
CA ASN A 325 3.81 4.88 -12.81
C ASN A 325 4.46 3.51 -12.63
N LYS A 326 5.64 3.47 -12.00
CA LYS A 326 6.22 2.23 -11.47
C LYS A 326 5.88 2.14 -9.99
N ALA A 327 4.79 1.45 -9.68
CA ALA A 327 4.32 1.08 -8.35
C ALA A 327 3.57 -0.27 -8.45
N ASN A 328 3.27 -0.92 -7.31
CA ASN A 328 2.09 -1.81 -7.27
C ASN A 328 0.84 -0.96 -7.40
#